data_AF-A0A137Q867-F1
#
_entry.id   AF-A0A137Q867-F1
#
_cell.length_a   1.000
_cell.length_b   1.000
_cell.length_c   1.000
_cell.angle_alpha   90.00
_cell.angle_beta   90.00
_cell.angle_gamma   90.00
#
_symmetry.space_group_name_H-M   'P 1'
#
loop_
_entity.id
_entity.type
_entity.pdbx_description
1 polymer ?
#
loop_
_entity_poly.entity_id
_entity_poly.type
_entity_poly.pdbx_seq_one_letter_code
_entity_poly.pdbx_strand_id
1 'polypeptide(L)'
;MNAKQLERAYSEIYEAPTNVEEVWFAGCHCDVGGGSVTNGTRPNLARIPLRWMIRQTFLTNTGIMFSARGLRKLGLDLDPVTYHPVLKRPPALEVPKNTFIQHIPRTNLKRLTIEEYDAQVKEAAEAEAELTEQEVDLKDALSPVYDQLSLARWWWILEMLPIRHHFQKEDNSWTWLIGMNFGRGRHIPRQTKHGVKLHRSVKTRLEATYADGKSYFPKANLKLDKVTWVD
;
A
#
# COMPACT_ATOMS: atom_id res chain seq x y z
N MET A 1 -18.49 -22.70 -33.18
CA MET A 1 -18.10 -22.32 -31.81
C MET A 1 -17.05 -21.21 -31.88
N ASN A 2 -17.19 -20.17 -31.07
CA ASN A 2 -16.16 -19.11 -30.92
C ASN A 2 -15.06 -19.60 -29.94
N ALA A 3 -13.83 -19.08 -30.08
CA ALA A 3 -12.71 -19.32 -29.18
C ALA A 3 -13.08 -19.28 -27.69
N LYS A 4 -13.91 -18.33 -27.23
CA LYS A 4 -14.38 -18.29 -25.83
C LYS A 4 -15.21 -19.50 -25.41
N GLN A 5 -15.99 -20.07 -26.34
CA GLN A 5 -16.81 -21.26 -26.07
C GLN A 5 -15.94 -22.52 -26.00
N LEU A 6 -14.91 -22.61 -26.86
CA LEU A 6 -13.95 -23.70 -26.83
C LEU A 6 -13.07 -23.64 -25.59
N GLU A 7 -12.58 -22.45 -25.22
CA GLU A 7 -11.81 -22.24 -24.00
C GLU A 7 -12.62 -22.65 -22.76
N ARG A 8 -13.90 -22.27 -22.68
CA ARG A 8 -14.75 -22.68 -21.56
C ARG A 8 -15.07 -24.18 -21.54
N ALA A 9 -15.13 -24.83 -22.70
CA ALA A 9 -15.46 -26.25 -22.80
C ALA A 9 -14.25 -27.19 -22.56
N TYR A 10 -13.03 -26.70 -22.79
CA TYR A 10 -11.81 -27.52 -22.79
C TYR A 10 -10.71 -26.98 -21.86
N SER A 11 -10.94 -25.90 -21.12
CA SER A 11 -9.98 -25.38 -20.15
C SER A 11 -10.45 -25.63 -18.72
N GLU A 12 -9.59 -26.26 -17.94
CA GLU A 12 -9.74 -26.41 -16.49
C GLU A 12 -9.57 -25.07 -15.74
N ILE A 13 -9.13 -24.01 -16.42
CA ILE A 13 -8.91 -22.67 -15.84
C ILE A 13 -10.21 -22.06 -15.30
N TYR A 14 -11.37 -22.46 -15.84
CA TYR A 14 -12.68 -22.02 -15.34
C TYR A 14 -13.29 -22.93 -14.27
N GLU A 15 -12.68 -24.09 -14.01
CA GLU A 15 -13.14 -25.05 -12.98
C GLU A 15 -12.51 -24.74 -11.62
N ALA A 16 -11.29 -24.19 -11.60
CA ALA A 16 -10.63 -23.74 -10.39
C ALA A 16 -11.07 -22.30 -10.03
N PRO A 17 -11.54 -22.03 -8.80
CA PRO A 17 -11.83 -20.67 -8.37
C PRO A 17 -10.52 -19.87 -8.30
N THR A 18 -10.55 -18.62 -8.79
CA THR A 18 -9.43 -17.70 -8.63
C THR A 18 -9.22 -17.38 -7.15
N ASN A 19 -8.02 -17.61 -6.64
CA ASN A 19 -7.62 -17.16 -5.32
C ASN A 19 -7.41 -15.64 -5.36
N VAL A 20 -8.26 -14.90 -4.64
CA VAL A 20 -8.20 -13.43 -4.57
C VAL A 20 -8.13 -13.01 -3.11
N GLU A 21 -7.17 -12.13 -2.82
CA GLU A 21 -7.03 -11.49 -1.53
C GLU A 21 -6.94 -9.97 -1.71
N GLU A 22 -7.92 -9.25 -1.16
CA GLU A 22 -7.95 -7.78 -1.14
C GLU A 22 -7.51 -7.29 0.24
N VAL A 23 -6.44 -6.49 0.27
CA VAL A 23 -5.89 -5.89 1.50
C VAL A 23 -5.75 -4.38 1.33
N TRP A 24 -6.17 -3.65 2.36
CA TRP A 24 -6.17 -2.20 2.39
C TRP A 24 -4.95 -1.64 3.13
N PHE A 25 -4.35 -0.61 2.56
CA PHE A 25 -3.19 0.10 3.08
C PHE A 25 -3.53 1.59 3.28
N ALA A 26 -2.76 2.27 4.14
CA ALA A 26 -2.90 3.70 4.35
C ALA A 26 -2.24 4.48 3.21
N GLY A 27 -2.84 5.61 2.85
CA GLY A 27 -2.27 6.56 1.88
C GLY A 27 -3.14 6.79 0.64
N CYS A 28 -2.56 7.47 -0.34
CA CYS A 28 -3.17 7.78 -1.63
C CYS A 28 -2.64 6.83 -2.74
N HIS A 29 -2.90 7.15 -4.01
CA HIS A 29 -2.58 6.29 -5.15
C HIS A 29 -1.11 5.83 -5.18
N CYS A 30 -0.17 6.77 -5.11
CA CYS A 30 1.26 6.50 -5.16
C CYS A 30 1.87 6.07 -3.82
N ASP A 31 1.15 6.23 -2.71
CA ASP A 31 1.56 5.67 -1.41
C ASP A 31 1.26 4.17 -1.32
N VAL A 32 0.48 3.63 -2.26
CA VAL A 32 0.26 2.19 -2.42
C VAL A 32 0.97 1.65 -3.66
N GLY A 33 0.85 2.34 -4.79
CA GLY A 33 1.45 1.94 -6.07
C GLY A 33 2.92 2.34 -6.25
N GLY A 34 3.44 3.24 -5.41
CA GLY A 34 4.77 3.81 -5.57
C GLY A 34 4.83 5.00 -6.54
N GLY A 35 5.98 5.69 -6.55
CA GLY A 35 6.32 6.70 -7.57
C GLY A 35 6.18 8.17 -7.16
N SER A 36 5.73 8.48 -5.94
CA SER A 36 5.68 9.89 -5.46
C SER A 36 7.01 10.46 -4.99
N VAL A 37 7.97 9.61 -4.63
CA VAL A 37 9.28 10.02 -4.09
C VAL A 37 10.40 9.16 -4.67
N THR A 38 11.65 9.60 -4.50
CA THR A 38 12.84 8.83 -4.90
C THR A 38 13.01 7.61 -4.02
N ASN A 39 13.72 6.58 -4.51
CA ASN A 39 14.03 5.38 -3.73
C ASN A 39 14.93 5.66 -2.50
N GLY A 40 15.63 6.81 -2.50
CA GLY A 40 16.41 7.31 -1.38
C GLY A 40 15.59 8.08 -0.35
N THR A 41 14.33 8.41 -0.64
CA THR A 41 13.43 9.05 0.33
C THR A 41 12.92 7.99 1.30
N ARG A 42 13.45 8.01 2.51
CA ARG A 42 13.10 7.09 3.59
C ARG A 42 12.92 7.87 4.90
N PRO A 43 11.88 7.58 5.70
CA PRO A 43 10.85 6.57 5.49
C PRO A 43 9.84 6.90 4.38
N ASN A 44 9.13 5.89 3.86
CA ASN A 44 8.17 6.00 2.76
C ASN A 44 7.03 4.95 2.85
N LEU A 45 5.79 5.43 2.86
CA LEU A 45 4.55 4.65 2.99
C LEU A 45 4.40 3.57 1.91
N ALA A 46 4.84 3.83 0.67
CA ALA A 46 4.75 2.90 -0.46
C ALA A 46 5.61 1.65 -0.32
N ARG A 47 6.56 1.65 0.62
CA ARG A 47 7.42 0.48 0.85
C ARG A 47 6.68 -0.63 1.59
N ILE A 48 5.70 -0.31 2.43
CA ILE A 48 4.89 -1.30 3.14
C ILE A 48 4.13 -2.22 2.17
N PRO A 49 3.28 -1.70 1.25
CA PRO A 49 2.58 -2.56 0.30
C PRO A 49 3.54 -3.27 -0.66
N LEU A 50 4.68 -2.68 -1.01
CA LEU A 50 5.71 -3.36 -1.80
C LEU A 50 6.30 -4.57 -1.05
N ARG A 51 6.70 -4.40 0.22
CA ARG A 51 7.18 -5.51 1.08
C ARG A 51 6.12 -6.59 1.23
N TRP A 52 4.86 -6.20 1.43
CA TRP A 52 3.73 -7.12 1.51
C TRP A 52 3.55 -7.91 0.21
N MET A 53 3.52 -7.24 -0.94
CA MET A 53 3.35 -7.87 -2.25
C MET A 53 4.46 -8.89 -2.52
N ILE A 54 5.72 -8.53 -2.21
CA ILE A 54 6.84 -9.46 -2.33
C ILE A 54 6.57 -10.71 -1.48
N ARG A 55 6.15 -10.59 -0.22
CA ARG A 55 5.78 -11.76 0.59
C ARG A 55 4.67 -12.60 -0.04
N GLN A 56 3.67 -11.96 -0.62
CA GLN A 56 2.61 -12.69 -1.32
C GLN A 56 3.14 -13.50 -2.50
N THR A 57 4.15 -13.03 -3.23
CA THR A 57 4.77 -13.82 -4.31
C THR A 57 5.39 -15.13 -3.81
N PHE A 58 5.97 -15.12 -2.62
CA PHE A 58 6.50 -16.33 -1.99
C PHE A 58 5.37 -17.21 -1.44
N LEU A 59 4.40 -16.64 -0.72
CA LEU A 59 3.25 -17.37 -0.16
C LEU A 59 2.40 -18.07 -1.24
N THR A 60 2.29 -17.45 -2.40
CA THR A 60 1.51 -17.98 -3.54
C THR A 60 2.36 -18.81 -4.52
N ASN A 61 3.63 -19.05 -4.19
CA ASN A 61 4.56 -19.87 -4.98
C ASN A 61 4.63 -19.45 -6.47
N THR A 62 4.69 -18.14 -6.74
CA THR A 62 4.66 -17.63 -8.14
C THR A 62 5.92 -17.97 -8.93
N GLY A 63 7.02 -18.37 -8.27
CA GLY A 63 8.32 -18.63 -8.90
C GLY A 63 9.11 -17.36 -9.26
N ILE A 64 8.64 -16.17 -8.87
CA ILE A 64 9.40 -14.92 -9.09
C ILE A 64 10.67 -14.95 -8.24
N MET A 65 11.82 -14.73 -8.89
CA MET A 65 13.12 -14.70 -8.22
C MET A 65 13.53 -13.26 -7.87
N PHE A 66 14.01 -13.06 -6.64
CA PHE A 66 14.46 -11.76 -6.15
C PHE A 66 15.94 -11.83 -5.74
N SER A 67 16.63 -10.71 -5.90
CA SER A 67 17.96 -10.54 -5.31
C SER A 67 17.85 -10.43 -3.79
N ALA A 68 18.47 -11.35 -3.04
CA ALA A 68 18.50 -11.31 -1.57
C ALA A 68 19.05 -9.96 -1.05
N ARG A 69 20.08 -9.40 -1.72
CA ARG A 69 20.60 -8.07 -1.39
C ARG A 69 19.56 -6.97 -1.62
N GLY A 70 18.77 -7.09 -2.68
CA GLY A 70 17.66 -6.16 -2.98
C GLY A 70 16.55 -6.22 -1.92
N LEU A 71 16.18 -7.43 -1.48
CA LEU A 71 15.18 -7.61 -0.42
C LEU A 71 15.65 -6.99 0.91
N ARG A 72 16.90 -7.24 1.32
CA ARG A 72 17.46 -6.61 2.53
C ARG A 72 17.49 -5.08 2.42
N LYS A 73 17.89 -4.53 1.27
CA LYS A 73 17.87 -3.08 1.01
C LYS A 73 16.47 -2.45 1.10
N LEU A 74 15.42 -3.25 0.92
CA LEU A 74 14.03 -2.82 1.05
C LEU A 74 13.56 -2.82 2.52
N GLY A 75 14.35 -3.40 3.42
CA GLY A 75 14.01 -3.59 4.84
C GLY A 75 13.20 -4.87 5.07
N LEU A 76 13.47 -5.94 4.32
CA LEU A 76 12.92 -7.28 4.58
C LEU A 76 13.94 -8.13 5.31
N ASP A 77 13.54 -8.68 6.45
CA ASP A 77 14.31 -9.70 7.15
C ASP A 77 14.16 -11.03 6.41
N LEU A 78 15.30 -11.65 6.10
CA LEU A 78 15.37 -12.93 5.40
C LEU A 78 15.88 -13.99 6.35
N ASP A 79 15.30 -15.18 6.26
CA ASP A 79 15.82 -16.37 6.93
C ASP A 79 17.30 -16.58 6.55
N PRO A 80 18.20 -16.82 7.52
CA PRO A 80 19.64 -16.91 7.25
C PRO A 80 20.02 -18.15 6.43
N VAL A 81 19.17 -19.19 6.40
CA VAL A 81 19.47 -20.46 5.70
C VAL A 81 18.80 -20.48 4.32
N THR A 82 17.51 -20.18 4.28
CA THR A 82 16.65 -20.29 3.09
C THR A 82 16.55 -18.98 2.30
N TYR A 83 17.00 -17.86 2.87
CA TYR A 83 16.83 -16.51 2.31
C TYR A 83 15.37 -16.14 2.01
N HIS A 84 14.43 -16.80 2.67
CA HIS A 84 13.00 -16.63 2.46
C HIS A 84 12.45 -15.48 3.31
N PRO A 85 11.63 -14.55 2.77
CA PRO A 85 11.15 -13.36 3.49
C PRO A 85 9.86 -13.59 4.31
N VAL A 86 9.30 -14.80 4.24
CA VAL A 86 8.07 -15.21 4.93
C VAL A 86 8.43 -15.91 6.24
N LEU A 87 8.95 -15.13 7.19
CA LEU A 87 9.12 -15.55 8.58
C LEU A 87 7.84 -15.27 9.36
N LYS A 88 7.60 -15.97 10.47
CA LYS A 88 6.59 -15.55 11.45
C LYS A 88 7.00 -14.18 11.99
N ARG A 89 6.32 -13.13 11.56
CA ARG A 89 6.67 -11.76 11.93
C ARG A 89 6.32 -11.53 13.40
N PRO A 90 7.21 -10.87 14.16
CA PRO A 90 6.85 -10.38 15.49
C PRO A 90 5.72 -9.33 15.39
N PRO A 91 4.97 -9.09 16.49
CA PRO A 91 3.87 -8.13 16.51
C PRO A 91 4.34 -6.72 16.15
N ALA A 92 3.47 -5.86 15.61
CA ALA A 92 3.86 -4.47 15.33
C ALA A 92 4.33 -3.76 16.62
N LEU A 93 5.35 -2.90 16.50
CA LEU A 93 5.79 -2.07 17.62
C LEU A 93 4.70 -1.07 18.00
N GLU A 94 4.55 -0.83 19.30
CA GLU A 94 3.67 0.24 19.78
C GLU A 94 4.22 1.60 19.35
N VAL A 95 3.32 2.52 19.02
CA VAL A 95 3.68 3.90 18.65
C VAL A 95 4.18 4.62 19.89
N PRO A 96 5.47 5.04 19.95
CA PRO A 96 5.97 5.78 21.10
C PRO A 96 5.25 7.13 21.25
N LYS A 97 5.01 7.59 22.49
CA LYS A 97 4.25 8.84 22.74
C LYS A 97 4.84 10.11 22.10
N ASN A 98 6.13 10.11 21.78
CA ASN A 98 6.84 11.26 21.19
C ASN A 98 7.04 11.13 19.69
N THR A 99 6.42 10.14 19.03
CA THR A 99 6.46 10.02 17.57
C THR A 99 5.16 10.54 16.97
N PHE A 100 5.30 11.23 15.84
CA PHE A 100 4.19 11.87 15.16
C PHE A 100 4.17 11.47 13.70
N ILE A 101 2.98 11.46 13.12
CA ILE A 101 2.81 11.35 11.68
C ILE A 101 3.43 12.58 11.03
N GLN A 102 4.32 12.35 10.07
CA GLN A 102 5.06 13.40 9.39
C GLN A 102 4.20 14.10 8.33
N HIS A 103 4.49 15.39 8.11
CA HIS A 103 3.96 16.15 6.97
C HIS A 103 4.95 16.14 5.82
N ILE A 104 4.44 16.35 4.59
CA ILE A 104 5.30 16.45 3.41
C ILE A 104 6.30 17.60 3.66
N PRO A 105 7.61 17.35 3.57
CA PRO A 105 8.61 18.40 3.76
C PRO A 105 8.41 19.49 2.70
N ARG A 106 8.50 20.77 3.10
CA ARG A 106 8.37 21.93 2.19
C ARG A 106 9.59 22.12 1.27
N THR A 107 10.47 21.14 1.17
CA THR A 107 11.73 21.26 0.43
C THR A 107 11.45 21.26 -1.06
N ASN A 108 12.10 22.17 -1.79
CA ASN A 108 12.09 22.14 -3.25
C ASN A 108 12.74 20.83 -3.70
N LEU A 109 11.98 19.99 -4.41
CA LEU A 109 12.50 18.76 -5.01
C LEU A 109 13.58 19.14 -6.03
N LYS A 110 14.85 19.02 -5.64
CA LYS A 110 15.98 19.15 -6.56
C LYS A 110 15.97 17.93 -7.47
N ARG A 111 16.05 18.14 -8.79
CA ARG A 111 16.33 17.04 -9.72
C ARG A 111 17.77 16.61 -9.48
N LEU A 112 17.94 15.39 -8.97
CA LEU A 112 19.25 14.81 -8.69
C LEU A 112 19.91 14.35 -9.99
N THR A 113 21.24 14.41 -10.04
CA THR A 113 22.02 13.62 -11.03
C THR A 113 21.92 12.12 -10.70
N ILE A 114 22.39 11.27 -11.61
CA ILE A 114 22.40 9.82 -11.39
C ILE A 114 23.30 9.47 -10.20
N GLU A 115 24.46 10.10 -10.10
CA GLU A 115 25.43 9.87 -9.01
C GLU A 115 24.88 10.36 -7.66
N GLU A 116 24.24 11.54 -7.64
CA GLU A 116 23.57 12.06 -6.44
C GLU A 116 22.43 11.13 -6.00
N TYR A 117 21.65 10.61 -6.96
CA TYR A 117 20.58 9.65 -6.69
C TYR A 117 21.10 8.33 -6.11
N ASP A 118 22.12 7.75 -6.73
CA ASP A 118 22.72 6.49 -6.26
C ASP A 118 23.34 6.64 -4.88
N ALA A 119 24.01 7.77 -4.62
CA ALA A 119 24.54 8.11 -3.30
C ALA A 119 23.41 8.21 -2.25
N GLN A 120 22.33 8.93 -2.57
CA GLN A 120 21.16 9.06 -1.69
C GLN A 120 20.53 7.70 -1.37
N VAL A 121 20.34 6.84 -2.37
CA VAL A 121 19.79 5.50 -2.18
C VAL A 121 20.69 4.63 -1.31
N LYS A 122 22.01 4.73 -1.51
CA LYS A 122 23.00 3.97 -0.74
C LYS A 122 23.02 4.41 0.72
N GLU A 123 23.11 5.70 0.98
CA GLU A 123 23.10 6.26 2.34
C GLU A 123 21.82 5.89 3.09
N ALA A 124 20.67 6.03 2.43
CA ALA A 124 19.38 5.70 3.03
C ALA A 124 19.24 4.19 3.32
N ALA A 125 19.86 3.33 2.50
CA ALA A 125 19.90 1.89 2.76
C ALA A 125 20.86 1.51 3.90
N GLU A 126 22.00 2.20 4.02
CA GLU A 126 22.97 1.99 5.09
C GLU A 126 22.40 2.44 6.44
N ALA A 127 21.72 3.60 6.49
CA ALA A 127 21.07 4.12 7.69
C ALA A 127 19.97 3.20 8.25
N GLU A 128 19.34 2.39 7.39
CA GLU A 128 18.33 1.41 7.80
C GLU A 128 18.89 0.01 8.03
N ALA A 129 20.13 -0.27 7.64
CA ALA A 129 20.70 -1.62 7.75
C ALA A 129 20.86 -2.10 9.21
N GLU A 130 20.93 -1.17 10.16
CA GLU A 130 21.00 -1.44 11.60
C GLU A 130 19.61 -1.55 12.26
N LEU A 131 18.54 -1.22 11.54
CA LEU A 131 17.18 -1.25 12.07
C LEU A 131 16.54 -2.62 11.84
N THR A 132 15.70 -3.02 12.79
CA THR A 132 14.82 -4.17 12.63
C THR A 132 13.72 -3.86 11.62
N GLU A 133 13.17 -4.89 10.97
CA GLU A 133 12.06 -4.70 10.05
C GLU A 133 10.84 -3.99 10.69
N GLN A 134 10.56 -4.26 11.97
CA GLN A 134 9.44 -3.62 12.67
C GLN A 134 9.67 -2.11 12.87
N GLU A 135 10.91 -1.70 13.12
CA GLU A 135 11.27 -0.28 13.24
C GLU A 135 11.17 0.43 11.89
N VAL A 136 11.58 -0.22 10.80
CA VAL A 136 11.41 0.29 9.43
C VAL A 136 9.93 0.42 9.11
N ASP A 137 9.11 -0.59 9.41
CA ASP A 137 7.66 -0.54 9.25
C ASP A 137 7.00 0.59 10.05
N LEU A 138 7.42 0.80 11.29
CA LEU A 138 6.90 1.89 12.13
C LEU A 138 7.25 3.26 11.52
N LYS A 139 8.50 3.45 11.08
CA LYS A 139 8.93 4.70 10.43
C LYS A 139 8.17 4.93 9.12
N ASP A 140 8.03 3.91 8.27
CA ASP A 140 7.27 3.97 7.02
C ASP A 140 5.77 4.24 7.28
N ALA A 141 5.18 3.64 8.32
CA ALA A 141 3.77 3.85 8.67
C ALA A 141 3.48 5.27 9.15
N LEU A 142 4.49 5.98 9.69
CA LEU A 142 4.42 7.37 10.15
C LEU A 142 4.88 8.38 9.10
N SER A 143 5.32 7.94 7.93
CA SER A 143 5.77 8.83 6.85
C SER A 143 4.61 9.70 6.31
N PRO A 144 4.90 10.78 5.59
CA PRO A 144 3.84 11.61 5.00
C PRO A 144 3.06 10.87 3.91
N VAL A 145 1.82 11.32 3.66
CA VAL A 145 0.94 10.87 2.57
C VAL A 145 1.09 11.84 1.42
N TYR A 146 1.48 11.35 0.24
CA TYR A 146 1.71 12.17 -0.96
C TYR A 146 0.44 12.27 -1.81
N ASP A 147 -0.54 13.04 -1.32
CA ASP A 147 -1.79 13.30 -2.05
C ASP A 147 -1.54 14.22 -3.27
N GLN A 148 -1.63 13.64 -4.47
CA GLN A 148 -1.41 14.33 -5.74
C GLN A 148 -2.39 15.49 -5.97
N LEU A 149 -3.61 15.41 -5.44
CA LEU A 149 -4.56 16.53 -5.50
C LEU A 149 -4.11 17.73 -4.66
N SER A 150 -3.36 17.47 -3.59
CA SER A 150 -2.78 18.51 -2.73
C SER A 150 -1.48 19.08 -3.31
N LEU A 151 -0.66 18.23 -3.95
CA LEU A 151 0.61 18.63 -4.56
C LEU A 151 0.42 19.42 -5.87
N ALA A 152 -0.49 18.96 -6.74
CA ALA A 152 -0.77 19.59 -8.02
C ALA A 152 -2.25 19.98 -8.11
N ARG A 153 -2.53 21.23 -7.72
CA ARG A 153 -3.88 21.80 -7.62
C ARG A 153 -4.69 21.70 -8.92
N TRP A 154 -4.03 21.63 -10.09
CA TRP A 154 -4.70 21.46 -11.39
C TRP A 154 -5.45 20.14 -11.53
N TRP A 155 -5.05 19.09 -10.79
CA TRP A 155 -5.77 17.81 -10.80
C TRP A 155 -7.20 17.91 -10.26
N TRP A 156 -7.53 18.95 -9.49
CA TRP A 156 -8.91 19.21 -9.07
C TRP A 156 -9.87 19.44 -10.24
N ILE A 157 -9.38 19.83 -11.42
CA ILE A 157 -10.22 19.93 -12.62
C ILE A 157 -10.82 18.55 -12.95
N LEU A 158 -10.04 17.47 -12.82
CA LEU A 158 -10.53 16.11 -13.09
C LEU A 158 -11.56 15.66 -12.06
N GLU A 159 -11.44 16.12 -10.81
CA GLU A 159 -12.40 15.81 -9.74
C GLU A 159 -13.79 16.42 -9.97
N MET A 160 -13.84 17.50 -10.76
CA MET A 160 -15.08 18.20 -11.15
C MET A 160 -15.71 17.66 -12.44
N LEU A 161 -15.02 16.77 -13.17
CA LEU A 161 -15.58 16.20 -14.39
C LEU A 161 -16.59 15.08 -14.03
N PRO A 162 -17.78 15.08 -14.66
CA PRO A 162 -18.74 13.99 -14.47
C PRO A 162 -18.22 12.73 -15.18
N ILE A 163 -17.86 11.72 -14.39
CA ILE A 163 -17.34 10.44 -14.91
C ILE A 163 -18.41 9.35 -14.70
N ARG A 164 -18.45 8.39 -15.63
CA ARG A 164 -19.28 7.18 -15.50
C ARG A 164 -18.56 6.18 -14.59
N HIS A 165 -19.18 5.87 -13.46
CA HIS A 165 -18.71 4.89 -12.49
C HIS A 165 -19.49 3.60 -12.65
N HIS A 166 -18.78 2.47 -12.81
CA HIS A 166 -19.39 1.15 -12.80
C HIS A 166 -19.38 0.60 -11.36
N PHE A 167 -20.54 0.15 -10.89
CA PHE A 167 -20.70 -0.44 -9.57
C PHE A 167 -21.39 -1.80 -9.65
N GLN A 168 -20.89 -2.77 -8.89
CA GLN A 168 -21.50 -4.08 -8.78
C GLN A 168 -22.42 -4.12 -7.56
N LYS A 169 -23.71 -4.37 -7.80
CA LYS A 169 -24.75 -4.49 -6.76
C LYS A 169 -24.62 -5.81 -5.99
N GLU A 170 -25.39 -5.97 -4.92
CA GLU A 170 -25.39 -7.18 -4.09
C GLU A 170 -25.83 -8.46 -4.85
N ASP A 171 -26.69 -8.31 -5.86
CA ASP A 171 -27.16 -9.37 -6.76
C ASP A 171 -26.16 -9.74 -7.87
N ASN A 172 -24.93 -9.20 -7.80
CA ASN A 172 -23.89 -9.31 -8.84
C ASN A 172 -24.23 -8.64 -10.18
N SER A 173 -25.33 -7.89 -10.27
CA SER A 173 -25.63 -7.07 -11.45
C SER A 173 -24.77 -5.80 -11.48
N TRP A 174 -24.47 -5.32 -12.68
CA TRP A 174 -23.69 -4.10 -12.88
C TRP A 174 -24.62 -2.93 -13.15
N THR A 175 -24.33 -1.80 -12.51
CA THR A 175 -25.00 -0.52 -12.80
C THR A 175 -23.96 0.55 -13.07
N TRP A 176 -24.37 1.60 -13.77
CA TRP A 176 -23.54 2.77 -14.01
C TRP A 176 -24.18 3.98 -13.34
N LEU A 177 -23.35 4.82 -12.74
CA LEU A 177 -23.73 6.10 -12.15
C LEU A 177 -22.85 7.18 -12.74
N ILE A 178 -23.44 8.32 -13.11
CA ILE A 178 -22.65 9.50 -13.48
C ILE A 178 -22.49 10.35 -12.23
N GLY A 179 -21.25 10.69 -11.91
CA GLY A 179 -20.94 11.50 -10.74
C GLY A 179 -19.58 12.15 -10.82
N MET A 180 -19.45 13.28 -10.12
CA MET A 180 -18.18 13.95 -9.88
C MET A 180 -17.53 13.35 -8.63
N ASN A 181 -16.20 13.29 -8.60
CA ASN A 181 -15.46 12.58 -7.55
C ASN A 181 -15.27 13.43 -6.28
N PHE A 182 -15.02 14.74 -6.41
CA PHE A 182 -14.85 15.68 -5.29
C PHE A 182 -13.87 15.23 -4.17
N GLY A 183 -12.83 14.48 -4.52
CA GLY A 183 -11.85 13.95 -3.58
C GLY A 183 -12.43 12.95 -2.58
N ARG A 184 -13.59 12.35 -2.88
CA ARG A 184 -14.24 11.35 -2.03
C ARG A 184 -13.36 10.11 -1.91
N GLY A 185 -13.34 9.53 -0.72
CA GLY A 185 -12.68 8.25 -0.51
C GLY A 185 -13.40 7.12 -1.24
N ARG A 186 -12.67 6.01 -1.44
CA ARG A 186 -13.21 4.82 -2.10
C ARG A 186 -14.33 4.21 -1.28
N HIS A 187 -15.40 3.79 -1.96
CA HIS A 187 -16.48 3.02 -1.36
C HIS A 187 -16.12 1.53 -1.37
N ILE A 188 -16.05 0.91 -0.20
CA ILE A 188 -15.85 -0.52 0.00
C ILE A 188 -17.24 -1.18 0.08
N PRO A 189 -17.66 -1.96 -0.93
CA PRO A 189 -18.94 -2.66 -0.91
C PRO A 189 -18.91 -3.87 0.04
N ARG A 190 -20.09 -4.32 0.48
CA ARG A 190 -20.28 -5.62 1.16
C ARG A 190 -19.40 -5.86 2.42
N GLN A 191 -18.94 -4.81 3.09
CA GLN A 191 -18.11 -4.91 4.30
C GLN A 191 -18.75 -5.76 5.42
N THR A 192 -20.08 -5.72 5.54
CA THR A 192 -20.81 -6.52 6.54
C THR A 192 -20.82 -8.02 6.23
N LYS A 193 -20.72 -8.40 4.95
CA LYS A 193 -20.77 -9.80 4.50
C LYS A 193 -19.38 -10.41 4.36
N HIS A 194 -18.42 -9.66 3.83
CA HIS A 194 -17.08 -10.16 3.51
C HIS A 194 -16.00 -9.68 4.48
N GLY A 195 -16.31 -8.72 5.36
CA GLY A 195 -15.30 -8.03 6.16
C GLY A 195 -14.40 -7.13 5.31
N VAL A 196 -13.42 -6.49 5.94
CA VAL A 196 -12.37 -5.71 5.29
C VAL A 196 -11.03 -6.10 5.89
N LYS A 197 -10.09 -6.55 5.07
CA LYS A 197 -8.72 -6.83 5.52
C LYS A 197 -7.89 -5.54 5.44
N LEU A 198 -7.32 -5.13 6.57
CA LEU A 198 -6.43 -3.98 6.66
C LEU A 198 -5.06 -4.42 7.12
N HIS A 199 -4.02 -3.94 6.44
CA HIS A 199 -2.66 -4.20 6.87
C HIS A 199 -2.39 -3.55 8.23
N ARG A 200 -1.62 -4.21 9.09
CA ARG A 200 -1.31 -3.76 10.48
C ARG A 200 -0.76 -2.33 10.55
N SER A 201 -0.07 -1.86 9.52
CA SER A 201 0.44 -0.48 9.45
C SER A 201 -0.68 0.58 9.47
N VAL A 202 -1.89 0.25 9.03
CA VAL A 202 -3.04 1.16 9.14
C VAL A 202 -3.46 1.33 10.59
N LYS A 203 -3.38 0.26 11.39
CA LYS A 203 -3.60 0.32 12.85
C LYS A 203 -2.59 1.25 13.51
N THR A 204 -1.30 1.07 13.22
CA THR A 204 -0.21 1.93 13.69
C THR A 204 -0.50 3.40 13.40
N ARG A 205 -1.01 3.70 12.19
CA ARG A 205 -1.32 5.08 11.80
C ARG A 205 -2.59 5.63 12.47
N LEU A 206 -3.60 4.80 12.72
CA LEU A 206 -4.82 5.18 13.45
C LEU A 206 -4.53 5.50 14.92
N GLU A 207 -3.57 4.80 15.53
CA GLU A 207 -3.13 5.03 16.91
C GLU A 207 -2.20 6.24 17.05
N ALA A 208 -1.57 6.67 15.95
CA ALA A 208 -0.68 7.81 15.91
C ALA A 208 -1.41 9.16 15.72
N THR A 209 -0.74 10.23 16.14
CA THR A 209 -1.21 11.61 15.96
C THR A 209 -0.22 12.44 15.14
N TYR A 210 -0.71 13.49 14.51
CA TYR A 210 0.13 14.55 13.95
C TYR A 210 0.69 15.44 15.07
N ALA A 211 1.74 16.21 14.77
CA ALA A 211 2.32 17.16 15.71
C ALA A 211 1.32 18.23 16.20
N ASP A 212 0.34 18.56 15.36
CA ASP A 212 -0.77 19.49 15.68
C ASP A 212 -1.85 18.86 16.59
N GLY A 213 -1.67 17.61 17.05
CA GLY A 213 -2.63 16.87 17.86
C GLY A 213 -3.81 16.26 17.08
N LYS A 214 -3.89 16.47 15.77
CA LYS A 214 -4.91 15.83 14.93
C LYS A 214 -4.65 14.33 14.80
N SER A 215 -5.70 13.53 14.82
CA SER A 215 -5.61 12.08 14.55
C SER A 215 -5.72 11.78 13.05
N TYR A 216 -5.15 10.65 12.63
CA TYR A 216 -5.36 10.13 11.29
C TYR A 216 -6.77 9.56 11.13
N PHE A 217 -7.41 9.84 9.99
CA PHE A 217 -8.70 9.25 9.64
C PHE A 217 -8.68 8.77 8.17
N PRO A 218 -9.06 7.50 7.89
CA PRO A 218 -9.12 6.99 6.53
C PRO A 218 -10.28 7.64 5.77
N LYS A 219 -10.04 8.11 4.54
CA LYS A 219 -11.11 8.70 3.70
C LYS A 219 -12.13 7.68 3.20
N ALA A 220 -11.77 6.40 3.12
CA ALA A 220 -12.66 5.32 2.71
C ALA A 220 -13.80 5.14 3.74
N ASN A 221 -14.95 4.64 3.30
CA ASN A 221 -16.13 4.42 4.14
C ASN A 221 -15.99 3.18 5.06
N LEU A 222 -14.94 3.14 5.87
CA LEU A 222 -14.54 1.97 6.62
C LEU A 222 -15.41 1.74 7.88
N LYS A 223 -15.93 0.53 8.04
CA LYS A 223 -16.59 0.06 9.26
C LYS A 223 -15.60 -0.70 10.14
N LEU A 224 -15.06 -0.03 11.16
CA LEU A 224 -14.00 -0.58 12.03
C LEU A 224 -14.41 -1.89 12.75
N ASP A 225 -15.71 -2.11 13.00
CA ASP A 225 -16.25 -3.34 13.59
C ASP A 225 -16.19 -4.56 12.66
N LYS A 226 -15.95 -4.35 11.35
CA LYS A 226 -15.85 -5.39 10.32
C LYS A 226 -14.41 -5.60 9.81
N VAL A 227 -13.43 -5.07 10.52
CA VAL A 227 -12.02 -5.11 10.12
C VAL A 227 -11.32 -6.36 10.64
N THR A 228 -10.59 -7.03 9.75
CA THR A 228 -9.60 -8.05 10.09
C THR A 228 -8.21 -7.47 9.84
N TRP A 229 -7.35 -7.48 10.85
CA TRP A 229 -5.97 -7.02 10.72
C TRP A 229 -5.10 -8.12 10.12
N VAL A 230 -4.36 -7.81 9.07
CA VAL A 230 -3.47 -8.74 8.35
C VAL A 230 -2.05 -8.19 8.26
N ASP A 231 -1.15 -9.07 7.84
CA ASP A 231 0.29 -8.85 7.75
C ASP A 231 0.86 -9.30 6.40
#